data_AF-A0A357FFF5-F1
#
_entry.id   AF-A0A357FFF5-F1
#
_cell.length_a   1.000
_cell.length_b   1.000
_cell.length_c   1.000
_cell.angle_alpha   90.00
_cell.angle_beta   90.00
_cell.angle_gamma   90.00
#
_symmetry.space_group_name_H-M   'P 1'
#
loop_
_entity.id
_entity.type
_entity.pdbx_description
1 polymer ?
#
loop_
_entity_poly.entity_id
_entity_poly.type
_entity_poly.pdbx_seq_one_letter_code
_entity_poly.pdbx_strand_id
1 'polypeptide(L)'
;MRWLDRSLRLPHPVWIVFAVFICLLCLVAVRLGLRTASMTETDIISHYSAQYLAQEQAEGRAARPIDCYAIAGGEIWVRMEVVCEPDEAGSYRYVVGFWGQLLTATKGPAPQSVPQT
;
A
#
# COMPACT_ATOMS: atom_id res chain seq x y z
N MET A 1 31.02 -24.31 41.71
CA MET A 1 30.75 -23.43 40.55
C MET A 1 31.51 -23.96 39.33
N ARG A 2 31.01 -25.00 38.65
CA ARG A 2 31.66 -25.67 37.48
C ARG A 2 30.64 -25.90 36.35
N TRP A 3 29.87 -24.87 35.99
CA TRP A 3 28.80 -24.96 34.98
C TRP A 3 28.85 -23.80 33.96
N LEU A 4 30.00 -23.15 33.80
CA LEU A 4 30.18 -22.07 32.82
C LEU A 4 30.99 -22.47 31.58
N ASP A 5 31.20 -23.76 31.33
CA ASP A 5 31.66 -24.23 30.01
C ASP A 5 30.48 -24.76 29.22
N ARG A 6 29.48 -23.89 28.98
CA ARG A 6 28.58 -24.07 27.86
C ARG A 6 29.43 -23.83 26.62
N SER A 7 30.06 -24.89 26.15
CA SER A 7 30.87 -24.91 24.95
C SER A 7 30.11 -24.22 23.83
N LEU A 8 30.44 -22.96 23.55
CA LEU A 8 30.17 -22.34 22.26
C LEU A 8 31.05 -23.11 21.26
N ARG A 9 30.62 -24.34 20.91
CA ARG A 9 30.96 -24.90 19.62
C ARG A 9 30.34 -23.91 18.65
N LEU A 10 31.18 -23.05 18.09
CA LEU A 10 30.79 -22.16 17.01
C LEU A 10 30.02 -23.04 16.01
N PRO A 11 28.73 -22.78 15.81
CA PRO A 11 27.95 -23.60 14.90
C PRO A 11 28.60 -23.47 13.53
N HIS A 12 28.76 -24.60 12.84
CA HIS A 12 29.39 -24.65 11.52
C HIS A 12 28.90 -23.48 10.66
N PRO A 13 29.74 -22.79 9.86
CA PRO A 13 29.37 -21.54 9.17
C PRO A 13 28.04 -21.62 8.39
N VAL A 14 27.68 -22.82 7.92
CA VAL A 14 26.38 -23.14 7.32
C VAL A 14 25.19 -22.75 8.22
N TRP A 15 25.24 -23.06 9.52
CA TRP A 15 24.20 -22.72 10.49
C TRP A 15 24.13 -21.23 10.79
N ILE A 16 25.28 -20.53 10.76
CA ILE A 16 25.31 -19.06 10.89
C ILE A 16 24.63 -18.42 9.69
N VAL A 17 24.96 -18.85 8.47
CA VAL A 17 24.34 -18.34 7.23
C VAL A 17 22.83 -18.63 7.24
N PHE A 18 22.44 -19.84 7.64
CA PHE A 18 21.02 -20.22 7.74
C PHE A 18 20.27 -19.38 8.77
N ALA A 19 20.86 -19.15 9.95
CA ALA A 19 20.27 -18.30 10.99
C ALA A 19 20.12 -16.85 10.52
N VAL A 20 21.12 -16.29 9.83
CA VAL A 20 21.05 -14.96 9.24
C VAL A 20 19.94 -14.88 8.19
N PHE A 21 19.83 -15.87 7.30
CA PHE A 21 18.80 -15.91 6.28
C PHE A 21 17.39 -15.98 6.90
N ILE A 22 17.17 -16.85 7.89
CA ILE A 22 15.90 -16.91 8.62
C ILE A 22 15.60 -15.59 9.33
N CYS A 23 16.58 -14.99 9.99
CA CYS A 23 16.39 -13.71 10.67
C CYS A 23 15.95 -12.62 9.68
N LEU A 24 16.55 -12.59 8.48
CA LEU A 24 16.20 -11.66 7.41
C LEU A 24 14.78 -11.91 6.90
N LEU A 25 14.39 -13.17 6.69
CA LEU A 25 13.01 -13.53 6.34
C LEU A 25 12.00 -13.11 7.42
N CYS A 26 12.30 -13.35 8.70
CA CYS A 26 11.45 -12.93 9.82
C CYS A 26 11.30 -11.41 9.88
N LEU A 27 12.39 -10.66 9.69
CA LEU A 27 12.34 -9.19 9.66
C LEU A 27 11.45 -8.67 8.53
N VAL A 28 11.56 -9.27 7.34
CA VAL A 28 10.72 -8.94 6.18
C VAL A 28 9.26 -9.27 6.49
N ALA A 29 8.97 -10.47 6.98
CA ALA A 29 7.62 -10.91 7.34
C ALA A 29 6.98 -10.03 8.43
N VAL A 30 7.72 -9.67 9.48
CA VAL A 30 7.23 -8.77 10.55
C VAL A 30 6.98 -7.37 10.00
N ARG A 31 7.90 -6.81 9.22
CA ARG A 31 7.74 -5.48 8.62
C ARG A 31 6.50 -5.44 7.74
N LEU A 32 6.30 -6.47 6.93
CA LEU A 32 5.15 -6.58 6.05
C LEU A 32 3.85 -6.81 6.82
N GLY A 33 3.85 -7.73 7.80
CA GLY A 33 2.69 -8.01 8.64
C GLY A 33 2.25 -6.80 9.44
N LEU A 34 3.19 -6.00 9.95
CA LEU A 34 2.87 -4.73 10.62
C LEU A 34 2.22 -3.73 9.67
N ARG A 35 2.70 -3.61 8.42
CA ARG A 35 2.08 -2.72 7.41
C ARG A 35 0.67 -3.16 7.05
N THR A 36 0.46 -4.46 6.84
CA THR A 36 -0.85 -5.03 6.50
C THR A 36 -1.82 -4.95 7.67
N ALA A 37 -1.37 -5.17 8.90
CA ALA A 37 -2.21 -5.08 10.09
C ALA A 37 -2.56 -3.63 10.46
N SER A 38 -1.69 -2.66 10.15
CA SER A 38 -1.92 -1.26 10.48
C SER A 38 -2.74 -0.49 9.45
N MET A 39 -2.84 -0.96 8.20
CA MET A 39 -3.64 -0.28 7.18
C MET A 39 -5.07 -0.81 7.18
N THR A 40 -5.95 -0.09 7.86
CA THR A 40 -7.39 -0.28 7.69
C THR A 40 -7.82 0.23 6.31
N GLU A 41 -8.98 -0.21 5.82
CA GLU A 41 -9.54 0.26 4.55
C GLU A 41 -9.61 1.80 4.49
N THR A 42 -9.98 2.43 5.61
CA THR A 42 -10.01 3.88 5.77
C THR A 42 -8.64 4.54 5.64
N ASP A 43 -7.57 3.90 6.14
CA ASP A 43 -6.21 4.44 6.01
C ASP A 43 -5.73 4.40 4.56
N ILE A 44 -6.10 3.35 3.81
CA ILE A 44 -5.80 3.24 2.39
C ILE A 44 -6.45 4.40 1.61
N ILE A 45 -7.74 4.62 1.83
CA ILE A 45 -8.48 5.72 1.17
C ILE A 45 -7.89 7.07 1.55
N SER A 46 -7.59 7.28 2.84
CA SER A 46 -7.02 8.53 3.34
C SER A 46 -5.64 8.80 2.74
N HIS A 47 -4.82 7.76 2.56
CA HIS A 47 -3.50 7.88 1.96
C HIS A 47 -3.57 8.29 0.48
N TYR A 48 -4.40 7.59 -0.31
CA TYR A 48 -4.50 7.86 -1.75
C TYR A 48 -5.29 9.13 -2.07
N SER A 49 -6.29 9.49 -1.26
CA SER A 49 -6.95 10.81 -1.39
C SER A 49 -5.99 11.95 -1.09
N ALA A 50 -5.12 11.84 -0.09
CA ALA A 50 -4.07 12.84 0.16
C ALA A 50 -3.08 12.96 -1.02
N GLN A 51 -2.74 11.84 -1.67
CA GLN A 51 -1.90 11.84 -2.87
C GLN A 51 -2.58 12.58 -4.04
N TYR A 52 -3.87 12.34 -4.26
CA TYR A 52 -4.68 13.06 -5.25
C TYR A 52 -4.71 14.57 -4.97
N LEU A 53 -4.96 14.98 -3.73
CA LEU A 53 -4.97 16.39 -3.35
C LEU A 53 -3.63 17.08 -3.64
N ALA A 54 -2.52 16.42 -3.32
CA ALA A 54 -1.19 16.95 -3.60
C ALA A 54 -0.94 17.10 -5.12
N GLN A 55 -1.45 16.17 -5.92
CA GLN A 55 -1.33 16.22 -7.38
C GLN A 55 -2.16 17.35 -7.98
N GLU A 56 -3.42 17.52 -7.55
CA GLU A 56 -4.27 18.62 -8.03
C GLU A 56 -3.75 19.98 -7.56
N GLN A 57 -3.22 20.09 -6.34
CA GLN A 57 -2.54 21.31 -5.87
C GLN A 57 -1.31 21.64 -6.72
N ALA A 58 -0.51 20.65 -7.11
CA ALA A 58 0.63 20.86 -8.01
C ALA A 58 0.19 21.30 -9.42
N GLU A 59 -0.99 20.88 -9.87
CA GLU A 59 -1.60 21.32 -11.13
C GLU A 59 -2.42 22.63 -10.98
N GLY A 60 -2.44 23.24 -9.78
CA GLY A 60 -3.09 24.52 -9.51
C GLY A 60 -4.62 24.46 -9.39
N ARG A 61 -5.18 23.27 -9.20
CA ARG A 61 -6.63 23.04 -9.13
C ARG A 61 -7.10 22.76 -7.71
N ALA A 62 -8.36 23.10 -7.44
CA ALA A 62 -9.01 22.80 -6.17
C ALA A 62 -9.53 21.36 -6.20
N ALA A 63 -9.19 20.60 -5.16
CA ALA A 63 -9.62 19.22 -5.01
C ALA A 63 -10.06 18.97 -3.57
N ARG A 64 -11.01 18.05 -3.38
CA ARG A 64 -11.57 17.74 -2.06
C ARG A 64 -11.45 16.24 -1.78
N PRO A 65 -11.22 15.84 -0.51
CA PRO A 65 -11.18 14.43 -0.16
C PRO A 65 -12.48 13.67 -0.48
N ILE A 66 -13.61 14.38 -0.49
CA ILE A 66 -14.94 13.81 -0.75
C ILE A 66 -15.15 13.43 -2.22
N ASP A 67 -14.27 13.89 -3.11
CA ASP A 67 -14.30 13.54 -4.53
C ASP A 67 -13.85 12.08 -4.74
N CYS A 68 -13.29 11.46 -3.70
CA CYS A 68 -12.76 10.11 -3.72
C CYS A 68 -13.68 9.10 -3.02
N TYR A 69 -13.85 7.94 -3.63
CA TYR A 69 -14.51 6.77 -3.05
C TYR A 69 -13.74 5.50 -3.37
N ALA A 70 -13.99 4.45 -2.57
CA ALA A 70 -13.40 3.15 -2.77
C ALA A 70 -14.39 2.16 -3.39
N ILE A 71 -13.88 1.35 -4.30
CA ILE A 71 -14.56 0.21 -4.89
C ILE A 71 -13.79 -1.06 -4.49
N ALA A 72 -14.50 -2.13 -4.16
CA ALA A 72 -13.85 -3.42 -3.91
C ALA A 72 -13.18 -3.94 -5.19
N GLY A 73 -11.96 -4.50 -5.05
CA GLY A 73 -11.24 -5.08 -6.18
C GLY A 73 -11.92 -6.34 -6.72
N GLY A 74 -11.99 -6.47 -8.04
CA GLY A 74 -12.55 -7.65 -8.70
C GLY A 74 -11.55 -8.79 -8.96
N GLU A 75 -10.24 -8.54 -8.80
CA GLU A 75 -9.18 -9.48 -9.15
C GLU A 75 -8.40 -10.01 -7.94
N ILE A 76 -7.78 -11.18 -8.08
CA ILE A 76 -7.05 -11.91 -7.01
C ILE A 76 -5.94 -11.08 -6.35
N TRP A 77 -5.36 -10.12 -7.06
CA TRP A 77 -4.28 -9.27 -6.55
C TRP A 77 -4.75 -7.88 -6.12
N VAL A 78 -5.99 -7.51 -6.46
CA VAL A 78 -6.57 -6.18 -6.20
C VAL A 78 -7.48 -6.28 -4.99
N ARG A 79 -7.14 -5.53 -3.94
CA ARG A 79 -7.99 -5.45 -2.75
C ARG A 79 -9.09 -4.43 -2.94
N MET A 80 -8.72 -3.26 -3.45
CA MET A 80 -9.63 -2.13 -3.63
C MET A 80 -9.08 -1.17 -4.67
N GLU A 81 -9.96 -0.36 -5.22
CA GLU A 81 -9.65 0.70 -6.15
C GLU A 81 -10.16 2.00 -5.57
N VAL A 82 -9.27 2.99 -5.41
CA VAL A 82 -9.66 4.34 -4.99
C VAL A 82 -9.85 5.17 -6.25
N VAL A 83 -11.07 5.62 -6.47
CA VAL A 83 -11.44 6.46 -7.61
C VAL A 83 -11.71 7.86 -7.09
N CYS A 84 -11.03 8.87 -7.66
CA CYS A 84 -11.26 10.28 -7.36
C CYS A 84 -11.76 10.98 -8.63
N GLU A 85 -12.92 11.63 -8.53
CA GLU A 85 -13.59 12.29 -9.66
C GLU A 85 -13.63 13.81 -9.42
N PRO A 86 -12.60 14.56 -9.87
CA PRO A 86 -12.62 16.02 -9.87
C PRO A 86 -13.63 16.58 -10.87
N ASP A 87 -14.28 17.69 -10.52
CA ASP A 87 -15.21 18.40 -11.41
C ASP A 87 -14.53 18.93 -12.69
N GLU A 88 -13.27 19.35 -12.59
CA GLU A 88 -12.55 20.06 -13.66
C GLU A 88 -11.44 19.24 -14.35
N ALA A 89 -11.25 17.96 -13.97
CA ALA A 89 -10.13 17.15 -14.45
C ALA A 89 -10.51 15.69 -14.74
N GLY A 90 -9.55 14.96 -15.32
CA GLY A 90 -9.63 13.52 -15.51
C GLY A 90 -9.82 12.76 -14.20
N SER A 91 -10.66 11.73 -14.20
CA SER A 91 -10.81 10.85 -13.04
C SER A 91 -9.49 10.14 -12.73
N TYR A 92 -9.10 10.09 -11.46
CA TYR A 92 -7.93 9.34 -11.01
C TYR A 92 -8.37 7.99 -10.47
N ARG A 93 -7.70 6.92 -10.91
CA ARG A 93 -7.93 5.57 -10.41
C ARG A 93 -6.63 5.01 -9.87
N TYR A 94 -6.64 4.71 -8.58
CA TYR A 94 -5.53 4.09 -7.86
C TYR A 94 -5.92 2.65 -7.52
N VAL A 95 -5.34 1.69 -8.23
CA VAL A 95 -5.55 0.25 -8.00
C VAL A 95 -4.65 -0.18 -6.85
N VAL A 96 -5.25 -0.60 -5.75
CA VAL A 96 -4.55 -0.96 -4.52
C VAL A 96 -4.60 -2.47 -4.32
N GLY A 97 -3.42 -3.05 -4.13
CA GLY A 97 -3.28 -4.48 -3.92
C GLY A 97 -3.48 -4.90 -2.47
N PHE A 98 -3.35 -6.21 -2.23
CA PHE A 98 -3.72 -6.87 -0.96
C PHE A 98 -3.10 -6.29 0.31
N TRP A 99 -1.93 -5.63 0.20
CA TRP A 99 -1.13 -5.14 1.32
C TRP A 99 -1.23 -3.61 1.45
N GLY A 100 -2.17 -2.98 0.73
CA GLY A 100 -2.28 -1.53 0.65
C GLY A 100 -1.27 -0.89 -0.31
N GLN A 101 -0.56 -1.69 -1.12
CA GLN A 101 0.40 -1.18 -2.09
C GLN A 101 -0.28 -0.69 -3.37
N LEU A 102 0.27 0.36 -3.99
CA LEU A 102 -0.20 0.83 -5.29
C LEU A 102 0.27 -0.16 -6.36
N LEU A 103 -0.67 -0.76 -7.08
CA LEU A 103 -0.38 -1.61 -8.23
C LEU A 103 -0.31 -0.76 -9.50
N THR A 104 -1.31 0.09 -9.70
CA THR A 104 -1.44 0.93 -10.89
C THR A 104 -2.09 2.26 -10.51
N ALA A 105 -1.61 3.36 -11.08
CA ALA A 105 -2.31 4.63 -11.07
C ALA A 105 -2.61 5.06 -12.50
N THR A 106 -3.88 5.27 -12.82
CA THR A 106 -4.30 5.77 -14.14
C THR A 106 -5.09 7.06 -13.98
N LYS A 107 -4.87 7.99 -14.92
CA LYS A 107 -5.67 9.19 -15.09
C LYS A 107 -6.59 8.95 -16.30
N GLY A 108 -7.88 8.83 -16.05
CA GLY A 108 -8.92 8.77 -17.06
C GLY A 108 -9.14 10.14 -17.73
N PRO A 109 -9.86 10.17 -18.86
CA PRO A 109 -10.31 11.42 -19.46
C PRO A 109 -11.26 12.17 -18.51
N ALA A 110 -11.32 13.50 -18.63
CA ALA A 110 -12.27 14.32 -17.87
C ALA A 110 -13.71 13.80 -18.07
N PRO A 111 -14.55 13.78 -17.02
CA PRO A 111 -15.91 13.28 -17.13
C PRO A 111 -16.64 14.05 -18.23
N GLN A 112 -17.03 13.33 -19.29
CA GLN A 112 -17.96 13.85 -20.28
C GLN A 112 -19.35 13.81 -19.64
N SER A 113 -20.01 14.95 -19.53
CA SER A 113 -21.38 15.07 -19.02
C SER A 113 -22.30 14.12 -19.81
N VAL A 114 -22.67 12.99 -19.22
CA VAL A 114 -23.73 12.14 -19.76
C VAL A 114 -25.04 12.93 -19.58
N PRO A 115 -25.80 13.24 -20.65
CA PRO A 115 -27.09 13.89 -20.51
C PRO A 115 -27.99 12.95 -19.71
N GLN A 116 -28.42 13.37 -18.51
CA GLN A 116 -29.51 12.71 -17.81
C GLN A 116 -30.80 13.03 -18.57
N THR A 117 -31.28 12.07 -19.38
CA THR A 117 -32.63 12.08 -19.97
C THR A 117 -33.68 11.70 -18.95
#